data_AF-S0J6G0-F1
#
_entry.id   AF-S0J6G0-F1
#
_cell.length_a   1.000
_cell.length_b   1.000
_cell.length_c   1.000
_cell.angle_alpha   90.00
_cell.angle_beta   90.00
_cell.angle_gamma   90.00
#
_symmetry.space_group_name_H-M   'P 1'
#
loop_
_entity.id
_entity.type
_entity.pdbx_description
1 polymer ?
#
loop_
_entity_poly.entity_id
_entity_poly.type
_entity_poly.pdbx_seq_one_letter_code
_entity_poly.pdbx_strand_id
1 'polypeptide(L)'
;MDKLPKEYLEDLKDGYYRIVDGKECMKPEFIVKYPKEIAKGLKDRNKNKLSQIWKFYEHARRIQDNLEHRGMPFAVSEAELDMMQPIVESALNRSMVTPVFKDFINENVSKVQKMEDLDAFIKHFQALIAYLPRENQK
;
A
#
# COMPACT_ATOMS: atom_id res chain seq x y z
N MET A 1 -13.66 12.69 -9.97
CA MET A 1 -13.20 11.52 -9.21
C MET A 1 -11.72 11.66 -9.03
N ASP A 2 -11.26 11.71 -7.79
CA ASP A 2 -9.82 11.69 -7.51
C ASP A 2 -9.26 10.35 -7.99
N LYS A 3 -8.09 10.41 -8.61
CA LYS A 3 -7.33 9.25 -9.12
C LYS A 3 -5.95 9.31 -8.51
N LEU A 4 -5.24 8.18 -8.52
CA LEU A 4 -3.82 8.17 -8.17
C LEU A 4 -3.02 9.14 -9.06
N PRO A 5 -1.97 9.80 -8.55
CA PRO A 5 -1.13 10.67 -9.36
C PRO A 5 -0.54 9.91 -10.55
N LYS A 6 -0.56 10.51 -11.75
CA LYS A 6 -0.03 9.85 -12.95
C LYS A 6 1.45 9.50 -12.81
N GLU A 7 2.24 10.43 -12.28
CA GLU A 7 3.68 10.24 -12.06
C GLU A 7 3.95 9.06 -11.10
N TYR A 8 3.16 8.92 -10.05
CA TYR A 8 3.22 7.77 -9.15
C TYR A 8 2.99 6.44 -9.88
N LEU A 9 1.96 6.39 -10.75
CA LEU A 9 1.67 5.17 -11.52
C LEU A 9 2.80 4.84 -12.50
N GLU A 10 3.37 5.83 -13.18
CA GLU A 10 4.53 5.61 -14.07
C GLU A 10 5.73 5.08 -13.28
N ASP A 11 6.08 5.69 -12.15
CA ASP A 11 7.20 5.24 -11.33
C ASP A 11 6.99 3.85 -10.73
N LEU A 12 5.75 3.51 -10.35
CA LEU A 12 5.38 2.22 -9.79
C LEU A 12 5.39 1.10 -10.83
N LYS A 13 5.23 1.39 -12.13
CA LYS A 13 5.33 0.36 -13.18
C LYS A 13 6.67 -0.38 -13.12
N ASP A 14 7.74 0.37 -12.83
CA ASP A 14 9.11 -0.12 -12.69
C ASP A 14 9.42 -0.63 -11.26
N GLY A 15 8.41 -0.77 -10.40
CA GLY A 15 8.55 -1.20 -9.01
C GLY A 15 9.15 -0.12 -8.09
N TYR A 16 9.46 -0.52 -6.86
CA TYR A 16 9.88 0.40 -5.79
C TYR A 16 11.37 0.76 -5.81
N TYR A 17 12.18 0.02 -6.56
CA TYR A 17 13.62 0.14 -6.52
C TYR A 17 14.17 0.78 -7.78
N ARG A 18 15.31 1.45 -7.64
CA ARG A 18 16.18 1.89 -8.73
C ARG A 18 17.59 1.37 -8.48
N ILE A 19 18.36 1.18 -9.53
CA ILE A 19 19.76 0.78 -9.40
C ILE A 19 20.64 2.02 -9.23
N VAL A 20 21.40 2.06 -8.15
CA VAL A 20 22.42 3.08 -7.87
C VAL A 20 23.72 2.33 -7.58
N ASP A 21 24.76 2.56 -8.38
CA ASP A 21 26.06 1.91 -8.26
C ASP A 21 25.98 0.37 -8.16
N GLY A 22 25.10 -0.23 -8.96
CA GLY A 22 24.89 -1.69 -8.99
C GLY A 22 24.08 -2.25 -7.81
N LYS A 23 23.53 -1.42 -6.94
CA LYS A 23 22.69 -1.83 -5.80
C LYS A 23 21.24 -1.39 -5.99
N GLU A 24 20.30 -2.26 -5.65
CA GLU A 24 18.89 -1.88 -5.53
C GLU A 24 18.72 -0.91 -4.35
N CYS A 25 18.17 0.27 -4.64
CA CYS A 25 17.89 1.31 -3.67
C CYS A 25 16.42 1.73 -3.80
N MET A 26 15.68 1.76 -2.70
CA MET A 26 14.27 2.18 -2.71
C MET A 26 14.16 3.63 -3.20
N LYS A 27 13.25 3.87 -4.15
CA LYS A 27 12.91 5.19 -4.67
C LYS A 27 12.33 6.06 -3.52
N PRO A 28 13.00 7.16 -3.09
CA PRO A 28 12.57 7.95 -1.93
C PRO A 28 11.20 8.64 -2.12
N GLU A 29 10.74 8.77 -3.36
CA GLU A 29 9.45 9.32 -3.73
C GLU A 29 8.29 8.54 -3.11
N PHE A 30 8.45 7.22 -2.94
CA PHE A 30 7.49 6.35 -2.24
C PHE A 30 7.47 6.55 -0.73
N ILE A 31 8.43 7.25 -0.13
CA ILE A 31 8.41 7.53 1.30
C ILE A 31 7.93 8.95 1.59
N VAL A 32 8.27 9.91 0.72
CA VAL A 32 8.06 11.34 1.02
C VAL A 32 6.98 11.97 0.14
N LYS A 33 7.08 11.81 -1.18
CA LYS A 33 6.27 12.55 -2.16
C LYS A 33 4.89 11.91 -2.36
N TYR A 34 4.86 10.68 -2.84
CA TYR A 34 3.63 10.00 -3.23
C TYR A 34 2.67 9.75 -2.06
N PRO A 35 3.12 9.29 -0.88
CA PRO A 35 2.27 9.19 0.30
C PRO A 35 1.47 10.47 0.60
N LYS A 36 2.14 11.62 0.56
CA LYS A 36 1.53 12.92 0.84
C LYS A 36 0.50 13.32 -0.21
N GLU A 37 0.76 13.02 -1.48
CA GLU A 37 -0.16 13.31 -2.58
C GLU A 37 -1.38 12.39 -2.56
N ILE A 38 -1.17 11.09 -2.41
CA ILE A 38 -2.23 10.08 -2.31
C ILE A 38 -3.14 10.38 -1.12
N ALA A 39 -2.58 10.75 0.04
CA ALA A 39 -3.35 11.11 1.22
C ALA A 39 -4.38 12.25 0.98
N LYS A 40 -4.15 13.14 0.00
CA LYS A 40 -5.13 14.17 -0.36
C LYS A 40 -6.39 13.57 -0.98
N GLY A 41 -6.24 12.57 -1.85
CA GLY A 41 -7.35 11.84 -2.48
C GLY A 41 -8.03 10.84 -1.55
N LEU A 42 -7.49 10.63 -0.35
CA LEU A 42 -8.10 9.79 0.68
C LEU A 42 -8.95 10.59 1.68
N LYS A 43 -9.01 11.92 1.56
CA LYS A 43 -9.81 12.78 2.45
C LYS A 43 -11.29 12.66 2.11
N ASP A 44 -12.00 11.85 2.88
CA ASP A 44 -13.45 11.73 2.85
C ASP A 44 -13.97 11.69 4.30
N ARG A 45 -15.08 12.37 4.60
CA ARG A 45 -15.61 12.44 5.98
C ARG A 45 -16.22 11.13 6.46
N ASN A 46 -16.67 10.27 5.54
CA ASN A 46 -17.42 9.05 5.86
C ASN A 46 -16.68 7.78 5.44
N LYS A 47 -15.63 7.90 4.62
CA LYS A 47 -14.83 6.80 4.09
C LYS A 47 -13.39 6.87 4.60
N ASN A 48 -12.62 5.82 4.35
CA ASN A 48 -11.19 5.76 4.66
C ASN A 48 -10.88 6.01 6.14
N LYS A 49 -11.78 5.57 7.04
CA LYS A 49 -11.53 5.64 8.48
C LYS A 49 -10.17 5.03 8.78
N LEU A 50 -9.40 5.67 9.66
CA LEU A 50 -8.03 5.24 9.95
C LEU A 50 -7.99 3.77 10.37
N SER A 51 -8.96 3.32 11.18
CA SER A 51 -9.09 1.91 11.59
C SER A 51 -9.37 0.94 10.44
N GLN A 52 -9.97 1.38 9.33
CA GLN A 52 -10.15 0.54 8.15
C GLN A 52 -8.85 0.43 7.37
N ILE A 53 -8.16 1.56 7.13
CA ILE A 53 -6.87 1.58 6.45
C ILE A 53 -5.83 0.76 7.21
N TRP A 54 -5.79 0.90 8.54
CA TRP A 54 -4.86 0.18 9.40
C TRP A 54 -5.00 -1.33 9.29
N LYS A 55 -6.21 -1.86 9.10
CA LYS A 55 -6.43 -3.31 8.90
C LYS A 55 -5.74 -3.85 7.65
N PHE A 56 -5.72 -3.08 6.55
CA PHE A 56 -5.01 -3.49 5.33
C PHE A 56 -3.50 -3.47 5.54
N TYR A 57 -2.99 -2.46 6.26
CA TYR A 57 -1.58 -2.40 6.63
C TYR A 57 -1.17 -3.56 7.54
N GLU A 58 -1.96 -3.84 8.59
CA GLU A 58 -1.74 -4.97 9.49
C GLU A 58 -1.79 -6.31 8.76
N HIS A 59 -2.69 -6.45 7.77
CA HIS A 59 -2.75 -7.65 6.93
C HIS A 59 -1.42 -7.86 6.18
N ALA A 60 -0.92 -6.84 5.48
CA ALA A 60 0.36 -6.92 4.77
C ALA A 60 1.54 -7.19 5.72
N ARG A 61 1.57 -6.53 6.89
CA ARG A 61 2.57 -6.77 7.93
C ARG A 61 2.55 -8.20 8.45
N ARG A 62 1.37 -8.77 8.70
CA ARG A 62 1.24 -10.16 9.16
C ARG A 62 1.77 -11.15 8.14
N ILE A 63 1.55 -10.91 6.84
CA ILE A 63 2.12 -11.72 5.77
C ILE A 63 3.67 -11.65 5.82
N GLN A 64 4.22 -10.44 5.95
CA GLN A 64 5.67 -10.23 6.09
C GLN A 64 6.22 -11.00 7.30
N ASP A 65 5.60 -10.84 8.48
CA ASP A 65 6.03 -11.51 9.70
C ASP A 65 5.97 -13.05 9.54
N ASN A 66 4.94 -13.59 8.89
CA ASN A 66 4.83 -15.02 8.62
C ASN A 66 5.94 -15.54 7.71
N LEU A 67 6.32 -14.78 6.68
CA LEU A 67 7.41 -15.14 5.77
C LEU A 67 8.76 -15.15 6.50
N GLU A 68 9.06 -14.10 7.28
CA GLU A 68 10.33 -13.97 8.01
C GLU A 68 10.51 -15.07 9.06
N HIS A 69 9.46 -15.37 9.83
CA HIS A 69 9.59 -16.27 10.98
C HIS A 69 9.45 -17.75 10.61
N ARG A 70 8.74 -18.08 9.52
CA ARG A 70 8.46 -19.47 9.15
C ARG A 70 9.30 -19.98 7.98
N GLY A 71 10.11 -19.12 7.36
CA GLY A 71 10.98 -19.49 6.24
C GLY A 71 10.21 -20.02 5.03
N MET A 72 8.96 -19.59 4.85
CA MET A 72 8.14 -20.04 3.73
C MET A 72 8.56 -19.34 2.43
N PRO A 73 8.47 -20.00 1.27
CA PRO A 73 8.63 -19.34 -0.02
C PRO A 73 7.59 -18.23 -0.20
N PHE A 74 7.99 -17.10 -0.78
CA PHE A 74 7.09 -15.98 -1.06
C PHE A 74 5.83 -16.38 -1.83
N ALA A 75 5.95 -17.32 -2.78
CA ALA A 75 4.84 -17.86 -3.58
C ALA A 75 3.68 -18.42 -2.73
N VAL A 76 3.94 -18.89 -1.50
CA VAL A 76 2.88 -19.37 -0.59
C VAL A 76 2.02 -18.21 -0.07
N SER A 77 2.63 -17.04 0.09
CA SER A 77 2.00 -15.83 0.60
C SER A 77 1.50 -14.89 -0.50
N GLU A 78 1.90 -15.10 -1.75
CA GLU A 78 1.42 -14.34 -2.91
C GLU A 78 -0.11 -14.39 -3.01
N ALA A 79 -0.70 -15.58 -2.89
CA ALA A 79 -2.14 -15.74 -2.86
C ALA A 79 -2.81 -15.05 -1.64
N GLU A 80 -2.14 -15.04 -0.47
CA GLU A 80 -2.66 -14.33 0.71
C GLU A 80 -2.59 -12.80 0.50
N LEU A 81 -1.55 -12.30 -0.16
CA LEU A 81 -1.40 -10.89 -0.49
C LEU A 81 -2.44 -10.46 -1.54
N ASP A 82 -2.66 -11.27 -2.56
CA ASP A 82 -3.67 -11.03 -3.61
C ASP A 82 -5.08 -10.94 -3.05
N MET A 83 -5.39 -11.64 -1.94
CA MET A 83 -6.68 -11.51 -1.24
C MET A 83 -6.99 -10.09 -0.78
N MET A 84 -6.00 -9.20 -0.66
CA MET A 84 -6.24 -7.79 -0.38
C MET A 84 -7.10 -7.11 -1.46
N GLN A 85 -7.00 -7.54 -2.73
CA GLN A 85 -7.76 -6.99 -3.86
C GLN A 85 -9.29 -7.22 -3.72
N PRO A 86 -9.80 -8.46 -3.56
CA PRO A 86 -11.23 -8.66 -3.32
C PRO A 86 -11.71 -8.08 -1.98
N ILE A 87 -10.86 -8.00 -0.96
CA ILE A 87 -11.21 -7.38 0.33
C ILE A 87 -11.45 -5.87 0.15
N VAL A 88 -10.58 -5.16 -0.57
CA VAL A 88 -10.74 -3.72 -0.81
C VAL A 88 -11.92 -3.42 -1.74
N GLU A 89 -12.19 -4.30 -2.71
CA GLU A 89 -13.39 -4.21 -3.57
C GLU A 89 -14.69 -4.32 -2.74
N SER A 90 -14.76 -5.29 -1.84
CA SER A 90 -15.90 -5.43 -0.91
C SER A 90 -16.06 -4.22 0.00
N ALA A 91 -14.95 -3.67 0.50
CA ALA A 91 -14.96 -2.45 1.31
C ALA A 91 -15.44 -1.23 0.51
N LEU A 92 -15.07 -1.12 -0.77
CA LEU A 92 -15.53 -0.06 -1.66
C LEU A 92 -17.05 -0.18 -1.90
N ASN A 93 -17.54 -1.39 -2.17
CA ASN A 93 -18.96 -1.67 -2.39
C ASN A 93 -19.81 -1.38 -1.14
N ARG A 94 -19.25 -1.59 0.05
CA ARG A 94 -19.85 -1.18 1.34
C ARG A 94 -19.66 0.30 1.67
N SER A 95 -19.12 1.09 0.74
CA SER A 95 -18.82 2.51 0.93
C SER A 95 -17.91 2.82 2.13
N MET A 96 -17.04 1.90 2.52
CA MET A 96 -16.08 2.10 3.62
C MET A 96 -14.79 2.78 3.17
N VAL A 97 -14.43 2.64 1.89
CA VAL A 97 -13.21 3.21 1.30
C VAL A 97 -13.50 3.93 -0.01
N THR A 98 -12.58 4.80 -0.43
CA THR A 98 -12.64 5.52 -1.71
C THR A 98 -12.08 4.68 -2.86
N PRO A 99 -12.45 4.97 -4.13
CA PRO A 99 -11.80 4.38 -5.30
C PRO A 99 -10.27 4.55 -5.30
N VAL A 100 -9.77 5.73 -4.88
CA VAL A 100 -8.32 6.00 -4.76
C VAL A 100 -7.62 4.99 -3.86
N PHE A 101 -8.26 4.60 -2.74
CA PHE A 101 -7.68 3.60 -1.83
C PHE A 101 -7.71 2.19 -2.41
N LYS A 102 -8.79 1.83 -3.12
CA LYS A 102 -8.84 0.57 -3.87
C LYS A 102 -7.71 0.51 -4.88
N ASP A 103 -7.57 1.54 -5.71
CA ASP A 103 -6.55 1.60 -6.74
C ASP A 103 -5.15 1.54 -6.09
N PHE A 104 -4.94 2.25 -4.96
CA PHE A 104 -3.70 2.15 -4.19
C PHE A 104 -3.38 0.70 -3.81
N ILE A 105 -4.32 -0.04 -3.22
CA ILE A 105 -4.08 -1.44 -2.84
C ILE A 105 -3.78 -2.30 -4.07
N ASN A 106 -4.62 -2.21 -5.11
CA ASN A 106 -4.48 -3.05 -6.30
C ASN A 106 -3.17 -2.82 -7.03
N GLU A 107 -2.82 -1.56 -7.29
CA GLU A 107 -1.61 -1.21 -8.03
C GLU A 107 -0.36 -1.65 -7.26
N ASN A 108 -0.28 -1.38 -5.96
CA ASN A 108 0.90 -1.77 -5.18
C ASN A 108 1.03 -3.28 -5.00
N VAL A 109 -0.07 -3.99 -4.68
CA VAL A 109 -0.06 -5.45 -4.53
C VAL A 109 0.41 -6.13 -5.81
N SER A 110 -0.04 -5.64 -6.98
CA SER A 110 0.39 -6.18 -8.29
C SER A 110 1.90 -6.03 -8.58
N LYS A 111 2.61 -5.21 -7.81
CA LYS A 111 4.06 -4.98 -7.96
C LYS A 111 4.90 -5.73 -6.94
N VAL A 112 4.28 -6.45 -6.01
CA VAL A 112 5.01 -7.26 -5.05
C VAL A 112 5.29 -8.63 -5.67
N GLN A 113 6.56 -8.91 -5.99
CA GLN A 113 6.96 -10.19 -6.61
C GLN A 113 7.99 -10.95 -5.75
N LYS A 114 8.63 -10.25 -4.81
CA LYS A 114 9.60 -10.78 -3.85
C LYS A 114 9.44 -10.12 -2.49
N MET A 115 10.14 -10.66 -1.49
CA MET A 115 10.11 -10.18 -0.11
C MET A 115 10.51 -8.70 0.02
N GLU A 116 11.50 -8.28 -0.76
CA GLU A 116 12.00 -6.91 -0.79
C GLU A 116 10.95 -5.91 -1.30
N ASP A 117 10.09 -6.34 -2.22
CA ASP A 117 8.99 -5.52 -2.72
C ASP A 117 7.88 -5.39 -1.66
N LEU A 118 7.63 -6.46 -0.88
CA LEU A 118 6.64 -6.45 0.19
C LEU A 118 7.08 -5.49 1.29
N ASP A 119 8.36 -5.53 1.66
CA ASP A 119 8.96 -4.60 2.61
C ASP A 119 8.87 -3.14 2.12
N ALA A 120 9.15 -2.90 0.84
CA ALA A 120 9.00 -1.58 0.24
C ALA A 120 7.55 -1.09 0.22
N PHE A 121 6.60 -1.95 -0.14
CA PHE A 121 5.17 -1.64 -0.08
C PHE A 121 4.73 -1.30 1.34
N ILE A 122 5.13 -2.08 2.33
CA ILE A 122 4.80 -1.84 3.74
C ILE A 122 5.33 -0.49 4.22
N LYS A 123 6.59 -0.14 3.87
CA LYS A 123 7.17 1.17 4.18
C LYS A 123 6.42 2.31 3.49
N HIS A 124 6.05 2.14 2.21
CA HIS A 124 5.24 3.09 1.46
C HIS A 124 3.87 3.29 2.11
N PHE A 125 3.23 2.20 2.52
CA PHE A 125 1.91 2.21 3.15
C PHE A 125 1.96 2.85 4.55
N GLN A 126 3.00 2.55 5.34
CA GLN A 126 3.23 3.20 6.63
C GLN A 126 3.40 4.72 6.47
N ALA A 127 4.17 5.15 5.47
CA ALA A 127 4.34 6.56 5.15
C ALA A 127 3.01 7.22 4.75
N LEU A 128 2.17 6.55 3.95
CA LEU A 128 0.84 7.03 3.58
C LEU A 128 0.00 7.28 4.82
N ILE A 129 -0.03 6.33 5.75
CA ILE A 129 -0.81 6.45 6.97
C ILE A 129 -0.34 7.62 7.84
N ALA A 130 0.98 7.86 7.90
CA ALA A 130 1.53 9.00 8.64
C ALA A 130 1.05 10.37 8.12
N TYR A 131 0.64 10.46 6.85
CA TYR A 131 0.06 11.68 6.26
C TYR A 131 -1.46 11.78 6.39
N LEU A 132 -2.14 10.72 6.86
CA LEU A 132 -3.57 10.78 7.10
C LEU A 132 -3.88 11.61 8.35
N PRO A 133 -4.98 12.39 8.34
CA PRO A 133 -5.39 13.09 9.53
C PRO A 133 -5.70 12.07 10.63
N ARG A 134 -5.10 12.26 11.82
CA ARG A 134 -5.55 11.54 13.00
C ARG A 134 -7.00 11.99 13.25
N GLU A 135 -7.96 11.09 13.13
CA GLU A 135 -9.30 11.36 13.61
C GLU A 135 -9.14 11.81 15.07
N ASN A 136 -9.59 13.03 15.38
CA ASN A 136 -9.55 13.54 16.74
C ASN A 136 -10.22 12.49 17.63
N GLN A 137 -9.43 11.87 18.50
CA GLN A 137 -9.93 11.13 19.64
C GLN A 137 -10.74 12.14 20.47
N LYS A 138 -12.03 12.21 20.18
CA LYS A 138 -13.02 12.85 21.04
C LYS A 138 -13.68 11.76 21.85
#